data_AF-A0A7S2V2Y7-F1
#
_entry.id   AF-A0A7S2V2Y7-F1
#
_cell.length_a   1.000
_cell.length_b   1.000
_cell.length_c   1.000
_cell.angle_alpha   90.00
_cell.angle_beta   90.00
_cell.angle_gamma   90.00
#
_symmetry.space_group_name_H-M   'P 1'
#
loop_
_entity.id
_entity.type
_entity.pdbx_description
1 polymer ?
#
loop_
_entity_poly.entity_id
_entity_poly.type
_entity_poly.pdbx_seq_one_letter_code
_entity_poly.pdbx_strand_id
1 'polypeptide(L)'
;EELAWLEGSYLLTQIEDRKFAIENDYATICELYPDFANISTLEEFKWARMCVCSRNFGLVVNGIRTSAMVPHADMLNHFRPRETKWTFDNDIQCFTITTLSN
;
A
#
# COMPACT_ATOMS: atom_id res chain seq x y z
N GLU A 1 12.49 -16.17 -15.18
CA GLU A 1 13.26 -15.53 -16.27
C GLU A 1 13.48 -14.05 -15.96
N GLU A 2 12.43 -13.26 -15.69
CA GLU A 2 12.54 -11.83 -15.37
C GLU A 2 13.43 -11.50 -14.16
N LEU A 3 13.36 -12.27 -13.07
CA LEU A 3 14.20 -12.03 -11.88
C LEU A 3 15.71 -12.15 -12.18
N ALA A 4 16.11 -12.95 -13.16
CA ALA A 4 17.52 -13.09 -13.51
C ALA A 4 18.13 -11.77 -14.00
N TRP A 5 17.30 -10.86 -14.53
CA TRP A 5 17.77 -9.54 -14.99
C TRP A 5 18.14 -8.61 -13.83
N LEU A 6 17.78 -8.96 -12.60
CA LEU A 6 18.10 -8.20 -11.39
C LEU A 6 19.31 -8.77 -10.65
N GLU A 7 19.99 -9.77 -11.21
CA GLU A 7 21.19 -10.36 -10.60
C GLU A 7 22.29 -9.32 -10.38
N GLY A 8 22.94 -9.38 -9.23
CA GLY A 8 23.92 -8.37 -8.80
C GLY A 8 23.31 -7.13 -8.14
N SER A 9 21.99 -6.95 -8.17
CA SER A 9 21.30 -5.90 -7.43
C SER A 9 20.81 -6.39 -6.06
N TYR A 10 20.67 -5.46 -5.11
CA TYR A 10 20.04 -5.73 -3.81
C TYR A 10 18.52 -5.97 -3.91
N LEU A 11 17.91 -5.73 -5.08
CA LEU A 11 16.46 -5.89 -5.29
C LEU A 11 16.03 -7.34 -5.11
N LEU A 12 16.87 -8.31 -5.49
CA LEU A 12 16.55 -9.73 -5.30
C LEU A 12 16.39 -10.07 -3.83
N THR A 13 17.28 -9.57 -2.96
CA THR A 13 17.16 -9.73 -1.51
C THR A 13 15.88 -9.06 -1.00
N GLN A 14 15.58 -7.83 -1.43
CA GLN A 14 14.35 -7.14 -1.01
C GLN A 14 13.07 -7.87 -1.43
N ILE A 15 13.06 -8.47 -2.63
CA ILE A 15 11.93 -9.27 -3.10
C ILE A 15 11.75 -10.49 -2.21
N GLU A 16 12.83 -11.19 -1.88
CA GLU A 16 12.78 -12.38 -1.03
C GLU A 16 12.35 -12.04 0.40
N ASP A 17 12.96 -11.01 0.99
CA ASP A 17 12.59 -10.51 2.31
C ASP A 17 11.11 -10.12 2.36
N ARG A 18 10.60 -9.50 1.29
CA ARG A 18 9.19 -9.12 1.20
C ARG A 18 8.27 -10.35 1.14
N LYS A 19 8.61 -11.36 0.33
CA LYS A 19 7.82 -12.61 0.26
C LYS A 19 7.77 -13.28 1.62
N PHE A 20 8.94 -13.47 2.24
CA PHE A 20 9.05 -14.07 3.56
C PHE A 20 8.23 -13.31 4.61
N ALA A 21 8.35 -11.98 4.64
CA ALA A 21 7.60 -11.14 5.59
C ALA A 21 6.07 -11.29 5.42
N ILE A 22 5.57 -11.34 4.18
CA ILE A 22 4.12 -11.47 3.92
C ILE A 22 3.61 -12.86 4.36
N GLU A 23 4.36 -13.91 4.07
CA GLU A 23 3.98 -15.27 4.46
C GLU A 23 4.02 -15.45 5.98
N ASN A 24 5.04 -14.89 6.63
CA ASN A 24 5.15 -14.87 8.08
C ASN A 24 4.02 -14.05 8.73
N ASP A 25 3.68 -12.87 8.20
CA ASP A 25 2.55 -12.06 8.67
C ASP A 25 1.24 -12.88 8.63
N TYR A 26 0.95 -13.55 7.51
CA TYR A 26 -0.25 -14.38 7.37
C TYR A 26 -0.26 -15.55 8.36
N ALA A 27 0.85 -16.27 8.48
CA ALA A 27 0.98 -17.38 9.42
C ALA A 27 0.77 -16.94 10.87
N THR A 28 1.38 -15.81 11.26
CA THR A 28 1.23 -15.22 12.60
C THR A 28 -0.23 -14.84 12.88
N ILE A 29 -0.94 -14.26 11.91
CA ILE A 29 -2.35 -13.93 12.05
C ILE A 29 -3.20 -15.19 12.24
N CYS A 30 -2.96 -16.24 11.44
CA CYS A 30 -3.69 -17.50 11.56
C CYS A 30 -3.39 -18.24 12.88
N GLU A 31 -2.18 -18.09 13.42
CA GLU A 31 -1.83 -18.65 14.73
C GLU A 31 -2.59 -17.94 15.86
N LEU A 32 -2.63 -16.61 15.85
CA LEU A 32 -3.29 -15.80 16.87
C LEU A 32 -4.82 -15.77 16.72
N TYR A 33 -5.32 -15.92 15.49
CA TYR A 33 -6.73 -15.93 15.16
C TYR A 33 -7.03 -16.98 14.07
N PRO A 34 -7.19 -18.26 14.46
CA PRO A 34 -7.36 -19.39 13.52
C PRO A 34 -8.52 -19.24 12.53
N ASP A 35 -9.59 -18.56 12.92
CA ASP A 35 -10.74 -18.31 12.05
C ASP A 35 -10.40 -17.43 10.83
N PHE A 36 -9.27 -16.70 10.85
CA PHE A 36 -8.81 -15.92 9.71
C PHE A 36 -8.61 -16.76 8.45
N ALA A 37 -8.16 -18.01 8.61
CA ALA A 37 -7.96 -18.94 7.50
C ALA A 37 -9.27 -19.31 6.77
N ASN A 38 -10.43 -19.07 7.38
CA ASN A 38 -11.74 -19.22 6.76
C ASN A 38 -12.17 -17.98 5.95
N ILE A 39 -11.53 -16.82 6.19
CA ILE A 39 -11.86 -15.53 5.57
C ILE A 39 -10.99 -15.28 4.33
N SER A 40 -9.72 -15.67 4.38
CA SER A 40 -8.75 -15.42 3.31
C SER A 40 -7.76 -16.55 3.22
N THR A 41 -7.46 -16.99 2.00
CA THR A 41 -6.27 -17.78 1.69
C THR A 41 -5.01 -16.91 1.75
N LEU A 42 -3.83 -17.55 1.77
CA LEU A 42 -2.54 -16.86 1.67
C LEU A 42 -2.41 -16.03 0.38
N GLU A 43 -2.93 -16.52 -0.74
CA GLU A 43 -2.86 -15.81 -2.03
C GLU A 43 -3.77 -14.58 -2.06
N GLU A 44 -4.98 -14.67 -1.49
CA GLU A 44 -5.86 -13.50 -1.32
C GLU A 44 -5.26 -12.47 -0.37
N PHE A 45 -4.58 -12.93 0.70
CA PHE A 45 -3.86 -12.06 1.60
C PHE A 45 -2.70 -11.35 0.90
N LYS A 46 -1.89 -12.07 0.12
CA LYS A 46 -0.82 -11.50 -0.72
C LYS A 46 -1.40 -10.46 -1.67
N TRP A 47 -2.48 -10.78 -2.37
CA TRP A 47 -3.17 -9.83 -3.27
C TRP A 47 -3.61 -8.57 -2.52
N ALA A 48 -4.31 -8.70 -1.39
CA ALA A 48 -4.78 -7.57 -0.59
C ALA A 48 -3.60 -6.72 -0.08
N ARG A 49 -2.52 -7.37 0.38
CA ARG A 49 -1.30 -6.70 0.84
C ARG A 49 -0.64 -5.90 -0.28
N MET A 50 -0.63 -6.42 -1.52
CA MET A 50 -0.12 -5.71 -2.69
C MET A 50 -1.01 -4.55 -3.13
N CYS A 51 -2.33 -4.71 -3.04
CA CYS A 51 -3.28 -3.61 -3.25
C CYS A 51 -3.00 -2.47 -2.26
N VAL A 52 -2.91 -2.78 -0.96
CA VAL A 52 -2.65 -1.76 0.07
C VAL A 52 -1.28 -1.10 -0.13
N CYS A 53 -0.21 -1.86 -0.37
CA CYS A 53 1.14 -1.28 -0.44
C CYS A 53 1.39 -0.40 -1.67
N SER A 54 0.58 -0.56 -2.73
CA SER A 54 0.73 0.20 -3.97
C SER A 54 -0.25 1.37 -4.09
N ARG A 55 -1.30 1.41 -3.27
CA ARG A 55 -2.42 2.37 -3.41
C ARG A 55 -2.80 3.12 -2.13
N ASN A 56 -2.21 2.80 -0.98
CA ASN A 56 -2.52 3.52 0.25
C ASN A 56 -1.92 4.94 0.25
N PHE A 57 -2.63 5.85 0.92
CA PHE A 57 -2.18 7.21 1.16
C PHE A 57 -1.81 7.42 2.62
N GLY A 58 -0.63 7.99 2.85
CA GLY A 58 -0.26 8.56 4.15
C GLY A 58 -0.83 9.97 4.28
N LEU A 59 -1.69 10.19 5.28
CA LEU A 59 -2.43 11.42 5.51
C LEU A 59 -2.30 11.90 6.96
N VAL A 60 -2.74 13.13 7.21
CA VAL A 60 -2.96 13.67 8.55
C VAL A 60 -4.41 14.11 8.66
N VAL A 61 -5.21 13.37 9.42
CA VAL A 61 -6.62 13.64 9.66
C VAL A 61 -6.77 14.16 11.09
N ASN A 62 -7.25 15.39 11.26
CA ASN A 62 -7.40 16.05 12.57
C ASN A 62 -6.12 15.98 13.44
N GLY A 63 -4.95 16.14 12.81
CA GLY A 63 -3.63 16.09 13.48
C GLY A 63 -3.07 14.67 13.71
N ILE A 64 -3.83 13.63 13.38
CA ILE A 64 -3.44 12.22 13.57
C ILE A 64 -2.91 11.66 12.25
N ARG A 65 -1.77 10.97 12.29
CA ARG A 65 -1.24 10.25 11.12
C ARG A 65 -2.12 9.05 10.80
N THR A 66 -2.56 8.97 9.57
CA THR A 66 -3.51 7.95 9.11
C THR A 66 -3.05 7.36 7.79
N SER A 67 -3.21 6.05 7.63
CA SER A 67 -3.11 5.40 6.31
C SER A 67 -4.52 5.09 5.82
N ALA A 68 -4.83 5.43 4.58
CA ALA A 68 -6.16 5.23 4.02
C ALA A 68 -6.09 4.76 2.55
N MET A 69 -7.06 3.94 2.16
CA MET A 69 -7.39 3.72 0.75
C MET A 69 -8.40 4.80 0.35
N VAL A 70 -8.12 5.54 -0.72
CA VAL A 70 -8.96 6.66 -1.15
C VAL A 70 -9.48 6.36 -2.56
N PRO A 71 -10.73 5.89 -2.69
CA PRO A 71 -11.32 5.57 -3.99
C PRO A 71 -11.24 6.75 -4.96
N HIS A 72 -11.08 6.44 -6.24
CA HIS A 72 -10.85 7.38 -7.35
C HIS A 72 -9.50 8.08 -7.33
N ALA A 73 -9.03 8.55 -6.17
CA ALA A 73 -7.70 9.16 -6.05
C ALA A 73 -6.58 8.15 -6.31
N ASP A 74 -6.75 6.91 -5.84
CA ASP A 74 -5.82 5.81 -6.02
C ASP A 74 -5.67 5.32 -7.47
N MET A 75 -6.56 5.74 -8.37
CA MET A 75 -6.48 5.44 -9.81
C MET A 75 -5.48 6.34 -10.56
N LEU A 76 -5.11 7.47 -9.97
CA LEU A 76 -4.17 8.40 -10.59
C LEU A 76 -2.73 7.88 -10.47
N ASN A 77 -2.00 7.93 -11.57
CA ASN A 77 -0.60 7.50 -11.62
C ASN A 77 0.34 8.57 -11.08
N HIS A 78 1.53 8.13 -10.65
CA HIS A 78 2.61 9.01 -10.25
C HIS A 78 3.31 9.60 -11.48
N PHE A 79 3.45 10.92 -11.53
CA PHE A 79 4.25 11.64 -12.54
C PHE A 79 5.23 12.59 -11.84
N ARG A 80 6.40 12.82 -12.46
CA ARG A 80 7.41 13.77 -11.96
C ARG A 80 7.73 14.82 -13.04
N PRO A 81 7.74 16.13 -12.69
CA PRO A 81 7.42 16.70 -11.39
C PRO A 81 5.93 16.53 -11.04
N ARG A 82 5.59 16.52 -9.75
CA ARG A 82 4.18 16.44 -9.35
C ARG A 82 3.45 17.73 -9.73
N GLU A 83 2.23 17.63 -10.23
CA GLU A 83 1.40 18.77 -10.64
C GLU A 83 0.19 18.98 -9.72
N THR A 84 -0.03 18.05 -8.79
CA THR A 84 -1.14 18.06 -7.86
C THR A 84 -0.67 17.82 -6.42
N LYS A 85 -1.38 18.39 -5.45
CA LYS A 85 -1.26 18.10 -4.03
C LYS A 85 -2.46 17.27 -3.59
N TRP A 86 -2.20 16.14 -2.95
CA TRP A 86 -3.21 15.24 -2.42
C TRP A 86 -3.12 15.26 -0.90
N THR A 87 -4.22 15.55 -0.20
CA THR A 87 -4.23 15.71 1.27
C THR A 87 -5.64 15.49 1.82
N PHE A 88 -5.76 15.37 3.14
CA PHE A 88 -7.04 15.53 3.82
C PHE A 88 -7.25 17.00 4.21
N ASP A 89 -8.45 17.51 3.99
CA ASP A 89 -8.90 18.83 4.42
C ASP A 89 -9.83 18.67 5.62
N ASN A 90 -9.43 19.23 6.77
CA ASN A 90 -10.19 19.11 8.02
C ASN A 90 -11.38 20.07 8.09
N ASP A 91 -11.45 21.12 7.29
CA ASP A 91 -12.57 22.07 7.36
C ASP A 91 -13.80 21.47 6.67
N ILE A 92 -13.59 20.79 5.54
CA ILE A 92 -14.65 20.13 4.77
C ILE A 92 -14.68 18.60 4.96
N GLN A 93 -13.83 18.07 5.83
CA GLN A 93 -13.74 16.65 6.20
C GLN A 93 -13.66 15.71 4.99
N CYS A 94 -12.78 16.03 4.02
CA CYS A 94 -12.64 15.21 2.82
C CYS A 94 -11.20 15.14 2.31
N PHE A 95 -10.92 14.13 1.48
CA PHE A 95 -9.68 14.06 0.72
C PHE A 95 -9.77 14.99 -0.48
N THR A 96 -8.78 15.86 -0.64
CA THR A 96 -8.72 16.84 -1.72
C THR A 96 -7.53 16.59 -2.62
N ILE A 97 -7.77 16.81 -3.92
CA ILE A 97 -6.74 16.84 -4.96
C ILE A 97 -6.80 18.26 -5.54
N THR A 98 -5.73 19.03 -5.35
CA THR A 98 -5.63 20.39 -5.88
C THR A 98 -4.49 20.50 -6.87
N THR A 99 -4.69 21.25 -7.94
CA THR A 99 -3.61 21.60 -8.88
C THR A 99 -2.61 22.50 -8.18
N LEU A 100 -1.32 22.33 -8.50
CA LEU A 100 -0.25 23.21 -8.02
C LEU A 100 -0.07 24.44 -8.91
N SER A 101 -0.76 24.47 -10.05
CA SER A 101 -0.78 25.56 -11.02
C SER A 101 -2.15 26.25 -10.99
N ASN A 102 -2.16 27.58 -11.10
CA ASN A 102 -3.36 28.41 -11.27
C ASN A 102 -3.94 28.30 -12.67
#